data_AF-A0A3C0VK70-F1
#
_entry.id   AF-A0A3C0VK70-F1
#
_cell.length_a   1.000
_cell.length_b   1.000
_cell.length_c   1.000
_cell.angle_alpha   90.00
_cell.angle_beta   90.00
_cell.angle_gamma   90.00
#
_symmetry.space_group_name_H-M   'P 1'
#
loop_
_entity.id
_entity.type
_entity.pdbx_description
1 polymer ?
#
loop_
_entity_poly.entity_id
_entity_poly.type
_entity_poly.pdbx_seq_one_letter_code
_entity_poly.pdbx_strand_id
1 'polypeptide(L)'
;MIAFNSADRTSVRDFNHYRSCTGTIPSEPHGTLGAGDPFTARTILDYRPTLTVGAGTTLASPYNTDGYGRIRGADGTWDCGACEFSSGEEPAPPPPPPVGVRLDF
;
A
#
# COMPACT_ATOMS: atom_id res chain seq x y z
N MET A 1 -18.69 -26.69 16.19
CA MET A 1 -17.25 -26.34 16.20
C MET A 1 -16.70 -26.63 14.82
N ILE A 2 -16.53 -25.62 13.98
CA ILE A 2 -16.02 -25.78 12.61
C ILE A 2 -14.50 -25.56 12.66
N ALA A 3 -13.73 -26.61 12.40
CA ALA A 3 -12.29 -26.50 12.27
C ALA A 3 -11.95 -26.08 10.83
N PHE A 4 -11.28 -24.94 10.65
CA PHE A 4 -10.65 -24.62 9.37
C PHE A 4 -9.34 -25.41 9.28
N ASN A 5 -9.32 -26.44 8.44
CA ASN A 5 -8.11 -27.19 8.14
C ASN A 5 -7.08 -26.23 7.51
N SER A 6 -5.87 -26.18 8.07
CA SER A 6 -4.81 -25.23 7.69
C SER A 6 -4.23 -25.48 6.29
N ALA A 7 -4.67 -26.54 5.61
CA ALA A 7 -4.19 -26.94 4.29
C ALA A 7 -4.93 -26.31 3.09
N ASP A 8 -6.10 -25.68 3.29
CA ASP A 8 -6.94 -25.15 2.19
C ASP A 8 -7.00 -23.61 2.17
N ARG A 9 -5.87 -22.96 2.46
CA ARG A 9 -5.69 -21.52 2.28
C ARG A 9 -4.47 -21.25 1.40
N THR A 10 -4.49 -21.76 0.17
CA THR A 10 -3.52 -21.34 -0.85
C THR A 10 -3.90 -19.95 -1.34
N SER A 11 -3.58 -18.92 -0.54
CA SER A 11 -3.59 -17.55 -1.06
C SER A 11 -2.61 -17.50 -2.23
N VAL A 12 -3.10 -17.35 -3.45
CA VAL A 12 -2.25 -16.99 -4.59
C VAL A 12 -1.81 -15.55 -4.35
N ARG A 13 -0.50 -15.33 -4.40
CA ARG A 13 0.13 -14.05 -4.13
C ARG A 13 1.01 -13.70 -5.32
N ASP A 14 0.99 -12.43 -5.70
CA ASP A 14 1.86 -11.89 -6.73
C ASP A 14 1.98 -10.38 -6.50
N PHE A 15 3.10 -9.78 -6.91
CA PHE A 15 3.36 -8.34 -6.80
C PHE A 15 3.36 -7.78 -5.35
N ASN A 16 3.84 -8.56 -4.37
CA ASN A 16 4.04 -8.11 -3.00
C ASN A 16 5.46 -7.62 -2.76
N HIS A 17 5.56 -6.56 -1.95
CA HIS A 17 6.83 -6.07 -1.44
C HIS A 17 7.00 -6.43 0.04
N TYR A 18 7.88 -7.38 0.31
CA TYR A 18 8.16 -7.89 1.64
C TYR A 18 9.21 -7.02 2.34
N ARG A 19 8.92 -6.58 3.57
CA ARG A 19 9.83 -5.76 4.40
C ARG A 19 10.03 -6.42 5.76
N SER A 20 11.28 -6.51 6.19
CA SER A 20 11.66 -6.94 7.55
C SER A 20 11.04 -8.28 7.98
N CYS A 21 10.88 -9.22 7.04
CA CYS A 21 10.38 -10.56 7.35
C CYS A 21 11.39 -11.30 8.22
N THR A 22 10.93 -11.85 9.35
CA THR A 22 11.76 -12.61 10.31
C THR A 22 11.70 -14.14 10.10
N GLY A 23 10.99 -14.58 9.06
CA GLY A 23 10.86 -16.00 8.67
C GLY A 23 10.94 -16.17 7.16
N THR A 24 10.57 -17.35 6.66
CA THR A 24 10.56 -17.64 5.23
C THR A 24 9.64 -16.67 4.49
N ILE A 25 10.22 -15.91 3.57
CA ILE A 25 9.45 -15.03 2.68
C ILE A 25 8.68 -15.93 1.71
N PRO A 26 7.37 -15.72 1.53
CA PRO A 26 6.59 -16.43 0.53
C PRO A 26 7.22 -16.26 -0.86
N SER A 27 7.48 -17.38 -1.54
CA SER A 27 7.91 -17.34 -2.93
C SER A 27 6.71 -17.01 -3.81
N GLU A 28 6.86 -16.02 -4.69
CA GLU A 28 5.88 -15.64 -5.70
C GLU A 28 6.62 -15.10 -6.95
N PRO A 29 5.97 -15.09 -8.14
CA PRO A 29 6.65 -14.79 -9.40
C PRO A 29 7.28 -13.38 -9.47
N HIS A 30 6.60 -12.37 -8.93
CA HIS A 30 7.03 -10.96 -9.02
C HIS A 30 7.32 -10.31 -7.65
N GLY A 31 7.46 -11.10 -6.59
CA GLY A 31 7.68 -10.60 -5.24
C GLY A 31 9.07 -10.02 -5.06
N THR A 32 9.18 -8.92 -4.32
CA THR A 32 10.48 -8.31 -4.01
C THR A 32 10.69 -8.17 -2.50
N LEU A 33 11.95 -8.15 -2.07
CA LEU A 33 12.36 -7.99 -0.68
C LEU A 33 13.11 -6.66 -0.51
N GLY A 34 12.71 -5.88 0.49
CA GLY A 34 13.40 -4.67 0.91
C GLY A 34 13.80 -4.70 2.39
N ALA A 35 14.66 -3.76 2.79
CA ALA A 35 15.09 -3.55 4.17
C ALA A 35 14.88 -2.09 4.62
N GLY A 36 14.93 -1.83 5.92
CA GLY A 36 14.74 -0.49 6.49
C GLY A 36 13.28 -0.03 6.53
N ASP A 37 13.06 1.15 7.12
CA ASP A 37 11.75 1.80 7.17
C ASP A 37 11.43 2.44 5.80
N PRO A 38 10.40 1.96 5.07
CA PRO A 38 10.07 2.53 3.77
C PRO A 38 9.24 3.81 3.89
N PHE A 39 8.81 4.21 5.08
CA PHE A 39 7.86 5.30 5.28
C PHE A 39 8.52 6.59 5.72
N THR A 40 7.90 7.70 5.32
CA THR A 40 8.38 9.06 5.60
C THR A 40 8.45 9.34 7.11
N ALA A 41 7.38 9.06 7.85
CA ALA A 41 7.37 9.24 9.30
C ALA A 41 6.25 8.45 10.00
N ARG A 42 6.49 7.16 10.31
CA ARG A 42 5.50 6.33 11.01
C ARG A 42 5.11 6.83 12.40
N THR A 43 5.99 7.56 13.08
CA THR A 43 5.74 8.10 14.44
C THR A 43 4.61 9.12 14.46
N ILE A 44 4.37 9.80 13.33
CA ILE A 44 3.25 10.74 13.13
C ILE A 44 2.20 10.17 12.16
N LEU A 45 2.20 8.85 11.94
CA LEU A 45 1.27 8.14 11.05
C LEU A 45 1.37 8.53 9.57
N ASP A 46 2.52 9.03 9.14
CA ASP A 46 2.82 9.28 7.73
C ASP A 46 3.43 8.03 7.09
N TYR A 47 2.57 7.27 6.42
CA TYR A 47 2.89 6.02 5.72
C TYR A 47 3.14 6.21 4.22
N ARG A 48 3.49 7.42 3.78
CA ARG A 48 3.92 7.65 2.39
C ARG A 48 5.32 7.07 2.19
N PRO A 49 5.58 6.40 1.05
CA PRO A 49 6.89 5.83 0.76
C PRO A 49 7.95 6.92 0.60
N THR A 50 9.19 6.66 1.00
CA THR A 50 10.35 7.57 0.83
C THR A 50 11.10 7.37 -0.49
N LEU A 51 10.81 6.28 -1.19
CA LEU A 51 11.46 5.87 -2.43
C LEU A 51 10.53 4.95 -3.21
N THR A 52 10.78 4.82 -4.51
CA THR A 52 10.02 3.91 -5.37
C THR A 52 10.18 2.45 -4.92
N VAL A 53 9.08 1.78 -4.67
CA VAL A 53 8.98 0.42 -4.18
C VAL A 53 8.53 -0.49 -5.32
N GLY A 54 9.42 -0.71 -6.30
CA GLY A 54 9.11 -1.49 -7.49
C GLY A 54 8.71 -2.93 -7.18
N ALA A 55 7.41 -3.22 -7.33
CA ALA A 55 6.84 -4.56 -7.49
C ALA A 55 5.34 -4.51 -7.81
N GLY A 56 4.82 -3.43 -8.38
CA GLY A 56 3.40 -3.33 -8.68
C GLY A 56 3.01 -3.79 -10.10
N THR A 57 1.77 -4.30 -10.27
CA THR A 57 1.00 -4.32 -11.53
C THR A 57 -0.06 -3.20 -11.73
N THR A 58 -0.14 -2.55 -12.89
CA THR A 58 -1.15 -1.50 -13.16
C THR A 58 -2.58 -2.00 -12.89
N LEU A 59 -3.31 -1.31 -12.01
CA LEU A 59 -4.71 -1.58 -11.72
C LEU A 59 -5.62 -0.71 -12.58
N ALA A 60 -6.77 -1.24 -13.00
CA ALA A 60 -7.79 -0.47 -13.69
C ALA A 60 -8.59 0.43 -12.72
N SER A 61 -9.27 1.42 -13.27
CA SER A 61 -10.25 2.23 -12.52
C SER A 61 -11.28 1.33 -11.83
N PRO A 62 -11.68 1.62 -10.57
CA PRO A 62 -11.37 2.83 -9.78
C PRO A 62 -10.11 2.73 -8.91
N TYR A 63 -9.32 1.66 -9.05
CA TYR A 63 -8.18 1.37 -8.17
C TYR A 63 -6.84 1.91 -8.71
N ASN A 64 -6.89 2.66 -9.81
CA ASN A 64 -5.73 3.26 -10.46
C ASN A 64 -5.26 4.55 -9.76
N THR A 65 -5.94 4.99 -8.70
CA THR A 65 -5.51 6.13 -7.88
C THR A 65 -5.31 5.72 -6.42
N ASP A 66 -4.38 6.37 -5.73
CA ASP A 66 -4.17 6.20 -4.30
C ASP A 66 -5.09 7.10 -3.44
N GLY A 67 -4.95 7.01 -2.11
CA GLY A 67 -5.75 7.80 -1.17
C GLY A 67 -5.50 9.30 -1.19
N TYR A 68 -4.45 9.75 -1.89
CA TYR A 68 -4.11 11.16 -2.10
C TYR A 68 -4.50 11.65 -3.50
N GLY A 69 -5.15 10.80 -4.31
CA GLY A 69 -5.58 11.12 -5.68
C GLY A 69 -4.47 11.01 -6.72
N ARG A 70 -3.33 10.40 -6.38
CA ARG A 70 -2.24 10.18 -7.34
C ARG A 70 -2.54 8.99 -8.22
N ILE A 71 -2.24 9.10 -9.51
CA ILE A 71 -2.30 7.97 -10.43
C ILE A 71 -1.15 7.01 -10.09
N ARG A 72 -1.50 5.76 -9.85
CA ARG A 72 -0.55 4.68 -9.56
C ARG A 72 0.26 4.29 -10.79
N GLY A 73 1.58 4.18 -10.66
CA GLY A 73 2.53 3.92 -11.73
C GLY A 73 2.75 5.10 -12.69
N ALA A 74 2.40 6.32 -12.29
CA ALA A 74 2.46 7.49 -13.20
C ALA A 74 3.91 7.86 -13.60
N ASP A 75 4.88 7.56 -12.75
CA ASP A 75 6.30 7.76 -13.01
C ASP A 75 6.96 6.57 -13.75
N GLY A 76 6.16 5.57 -14.14
CA GLY A 76 6.61 4.33 -14.78
C GLY A 76 6.93 3.19 -13.80
N THR A 77 6.87 3.42 -12.49
CA THR A 77 7.03 2.40 -11.45
C THR A 77 5.82 2.38 -10.55
N TRP A 78 5.10 1.25 -10.47
CA TRP A 78 4.04 1.18 -9.48
C TRP A 78 4.60 0.80 -8.11
N ASP A 79 4.39 1.69 -7.13
CA ASP A 79 4.79 1.46 -5.76
C ASP A 79 3.80 0.54 -5.03
N CYS A 80 4.32 -0.60 -4.56
CA CYS A 80 3.54 -1.49 -3.73
C CYS A 80 3.14 -0.81 -2.42
N GLY A 81 1.84 -0.78 -2.15
CA GLY A 81 1.29 -0.25 -0.90
C GLY A 81 0.10 0.67 -1.11
N ALA A 82 -0.28 1.40 -0.07
CA ALA A 82 -1.47 2.26 -0.08
C ALA A 82 -1.26 3.61 -0.79
N CYS A 83 -0.02 4.05 -0.97
CA CYS A 83 0.34 5.35 -1.52
C CYS A 83 1.33 5.20 -2.67
N GLU A 84 1.19 6.04 -3.69
CA GLU A 84 2.16 6.22 -4.77
C GLU A 84 3.29 7.14 -4.28
N PHE A 85 4.54 6.81 -4.62
CA PHE A 85 5.68 7.69 -4.40
C PHE A 85 5.59 8.90 -5.33
N SER A 86 5.95 10.06 -4.78
CA SER A 86 6.07 11.29 -5.54
C SER A 86 7.34 11.99 -5.12
N SER A 87 8.18 12.34 -6.10
CA SER A 87 9.36 13.18 -5.86
C SER A 87 9.02 14.69 -5.74
N GLY A 88 7.76 15.07 -5.99
CA GLY A 88 7.26 16.45 -5.98
C GLY A 88 6.37 16.81 -4.79
N GLU A 89 5.91 18.07 -4.75
CA GLU A 89 5.09 18.64 -3.67
C GLU A 89 3.84 17.80 -3.39
N GLU A 90 3.57 17.62 -2.10
CA GLU A 90 2.55 16.72 -1.59
C GLU A 90 1.16 17.38 -1.63
N PRO A 91 0.10 16.70 -2.13
CA PRO A 91 -1.27 17.16 -1.93
C PRO A 91 -1.53 17.31 -0.44
N ALA A 92 -2.25 18.37 -0.06
CA ALA A 92 -2.67 18.56 1.32
C ALA A 92 -3.42 17.31 1.82
N PRO A 93 -3.22 16.90 3.09
CA PRO A 93 -3.99 15.80 3.65
C PRO A 93 -5.49 16.07 3.51
N PRO A 94 -6.33 15.03 3.37
CA PRO A 94 -7.77 15.22 3.33
C PRO A 94 -8.23 15.98 4.58
N PRO A 95 -9.20 16.90 4.46
CA PRO A 95 -9.70 17.64 5.60
C PRO A 95 -10.24 16.66 6.65
N PRO A 96 -10.13 16.98 7.95
CA PRO A 96 -10.75 16.16 8.99
C PRO A 96 -12.26 16.05 8.71
N PRO A 97 -12.90 14.93 9.10
CA PRO A 97 -14.33 14.81 8.99
C PRO A 97 -15.01 15.99 9.72
N PRO A 98 -16.10 16.55 9.16
CA PRO A 98 -16.85 17.61 9.82
C PRO A 98 -17.22 17.22 11.26
N VAL A 99 -16.78 18.00 12.22
CA VAL A 99 -17.17 17.83 13.62
C VAL A 99 -18.50 18.56 13.83
N GLY A 100 -19.51 17.87 14.35
CA GLY A 100 -20.80 18.50 14.68
C GLY A 100 -21.85 18.50 13.57
N VAL A 101 -21.67 17.74 12.47
CA VAL A 101 -22.77 17.47 11.54
C VAL A 101 -23.71 16.47 12.20
N ARG A 102 -24.71 16.99 12.93
CA ARG A 102 -25.88 16.22 13.29
C ARG A 102 -26.68 16.04 12.00
N LEU A 103 -26.86 14.79 11.57
CA LEU A 103 -27.84 14.48 10.54
C LEU A 103 -29.20 14.60 11.20
N ASP A 104 -29.80 15.76 11.06
CA ASP A 104 -31.17 16.00 11.46
C ASP A 104 -32.05 15.25 10.44
N PHE A 105 -32.47 14.04 10.80
CA PHE A 105 -33.53 13.31 10.10
C PHE A 105 -34.89 13.64 10.72
#